data_AF-W4V2V0-F1
#
_entry.id   AF-W4V2V0-F1
#
_cell.length_a   1.000
_cell.length_b   1.000
_cell.length_c   1.000
_cell.angle_alpha   90.00
_cell.angle_beta   90.00
_cell.angle_gamma   90.00
#
_symmetry.space_group_name_H-M   'P 1'
#
loop_
_entity.id
_entity.type
_entity.pdbx_description
1 polymer ?
#
loop_
_entity_poly.entity_id
_entity_poly.type
_entity_poly.pdbx_seq_one_letter_code
_entity_poly.pdbx_strand_id
1 'polypeptide(L)'
;MVEITTQTIQIVAILISALSLGVAAWLYSWVKSQPSSNARIAEIGEYIRQGANTFLKREYLVLARFTAIIAVLIVIFLPKPIWSGHGFSNNITMAVSYIFGTVLSALAGK
;
A
#
# COMPACT_ATOMS: atom_id res chain seq x y z
N MET A 1 -9.08 -14.24 -34.74
CA MET A 1 -8.79 -14.19 -33.29
C MET A 1 -8.37 -12.76 -32.99
N VAL A 2 -8.98 -12.09 -32.01
CA VAL A 2 -8.58 -10.71 -31.67
C VAL A 2 -7.20 -10.79 -31.03
N GLU A 3 -6.19 -10.20 -31.67
CA GLU A 3 -4.84 -10.15 -31.11
C GLU A 3 -4.80 -9.11 -29.99
N ILE A 4 -4.65 -9.57 -28.76
CA ILE A 4 -4.51 -8.72 -27.58
C ILE A 4 -3.04 -8.31 -27.47
N THR A 5 -2.74 -7.04 -27.74
CA THR A 5 -1.38 -6.50 -27.62
C THR A 5 -1.06 -6.13 -26.17
N THR A 6 0.23 -6.10 -25.82
CA THR A 6 0.71 -5.70 -24.48
C THR A 6 0.23 -4.29 -24.10
N GLN A 7 0.19 -3.37 -25.06
CA GLN A 7 -0.29 -2.00 -24.83
C GLN A 7 -1.78 -1.98 -24.44
N THR A 8 -2.60 -2.79 -25.10
CA THR A 8 -4.02 -2.95 -24.74
C THR A 8 -4.17 -3.46 -23.30
N ILE A 9 -3.37 -4.45 -22.90
CA ILE A 9 -3.39 -4.99 -21.52
C ILE A 9 -3.02 -3.91 -20.51
N GLN A 10 -1.98 -3.11 -20.76
CA GLN A 10 -1.53 -2.06 -19.84
C GLN A 10 -2.59 -0.96 -19.65
N ILE A 11 -3.20 -0.50 -20.74
CA ILE A 11 -4.26 0.51 -20.67
C ILE A 11 -5.46 -0.02 -19.89
N VAL A 12 -5.91 -1.24 -20.20
CA VAL A 12 -7.04 -1.88 -19.51
C VAL A 12 -6.73 -2.09 -18.02
N ALA A 13 -5.52 -2.51 -17.66
CA ALA A 13 -5.13 -2.70 -16.25
C ALA A 13 -5.18 -1.39 -15.44
N ILE A 14 -4.70 -0.28 -16.01
CA ILE A 14 -4.76 1.04 -15.37
C ILE A 14 -6.22 1.49 -15.21
N LEU A 15 -7.03 1.33 -16.25
CA LEU A 15 -8.45 1.70 -16.21
C LEU A 15 -9.22 0.91 -15.15
N ILE A 16 -9.02 -0.41 -15.08
CA ILE A 16 -9.65 -1.26 -14.06
C ILE A 16 -9.20 -0.83 -12.66
N SER A 17 -7.90 -0.60 -12.46
CA SER A 17 -7.36 -0.18 -11.16
C SER A 17 -7.99 1.14 -10.67
N ALA A 18 -8.11 2.12 -11.57
CA ALA A 18 -8.75 3.40 -11.26
C ALA A 18 -10.25 3.23 -10.96
N LEU A 19 -10.95 2.40 -11.74
CA LEU A 19 -12.37 2.11 -11.52
C LEU A 19 -12.59 1.42 -10.17
N SER A 20 -11.73 0.48 -9.77
CA SER A 20 -11.80 -0.17 -8.47
C SER A 20 -11.66 0.81 -7.31
N LEU A 21 -10.73 1.78 -7.39
CA LEU A 21 -10.63 2.85 -6.39
C LEU A 21 -11.88 3.73 -6.38
N GLY A 22 -12.46 4.02 -7.55
CA GLY A 22 -13.72 4.76 -7.66
C GLY A 22 -14.88 4.04 -6.98
N VAL A 23 -15.01 2.73 -7.17
CA VAL A 23 -16.02 1.89 -6.51
C VAL A 23 -15.80 1.88 -4.99
N ALA A 24 -14.56 1.74 -4.52
CA ALA A 24 -14.25 1.79 -3.10
C ALA A 24 -14.64 3.14 -2.46
N ALA A 25 -14.34 4.26 -3.13
CA ALA A 25 -14.71 5.60 -2.67
C ALA A 25 -16.23 5.81 -2.64
N TRP A 26 -16.94 5.29 -3.64
CA TRP A 26 -18.40 5.31 -3.67
C TRP A 26 -19.01 4.51 -2.52
N LEU A 27 -18.57 3.27 -2.31
CA LEU A 27 -19.04 2.42 -1.21
C LEU A 27 -18.77 3.05 0.15
N TYR A 28 -17.57 3.61 0.36
CA TYR A 28 -17.24 4.34 1.57
C TYR A 28 -18.21 5.50 1.84
N SER A 29 -18.47 6.31 0.80
CA SER A 29 -19.37 7.47 0.91
C SER A 29 -20.81 7.05 1.19
N TRP A 30 -21.27 5.95 0.57
CA TRP A 30 -22.58 5.38 0.80
C TRP A 30 -22.74 4.82 2.23
N VAL A 31 -21.77 4.08 2.75
CA VAL A 31 -21.81 3.58 4.14
C VAL A 31 -21.80 4.75 5.13
N LYS A 32 -20.98 5.77 4.87
CA LYS A 32 -20.86 6.94 5.74
C LYS A 32 -22.15 7.78 5.82
N SER A 33 -22.97 7.79 4.77
CA SER A 33 -24.24 8.53 4.77
C SER A 33 -25.39 7.81 5.45
N GLN A 34 -25.20 6.56 5.91
CA GLN A 34 -26.24 5.81 6.61
C GLN A 34 -26.51 6.42 8.00
N PRO A 35 -27.79 6.52 8.42
CA PRO A 35 -28.13 7.13 9.71
C PRO A 35 -27.64 6.27 10.88
N SER A 36 -26.95 6.90 11.84
CA SER A 36 -26.61 6.29 13.13
C SER A 36 -27.54 6.83 14.20
N SER A 37 -28.61 6.09 14.51
CA SER A 37 -29.68 6.54 15.41
C SER A 37 -29.39 6.34 16.90
N ASN A 38 -28.34 5.57 17.24
CA ASN A 38 -28.03 5.21 18.62
C ASN A 38 -26.72 5.88 19.08
N ALA A 39 -26.86 6.88 19.96
CA ALA A 39 -25.75 7.64 20.52
C ALA A 39 -24.71 6.75 21.23
N ARG A 40 -25.15 5.69 21.92
CA ARG A 40 -24.25 4.76 22.62
C ARG A 40 -23.42 3.93 21.64
N ILE A 41 -24.01 3.51 20.52
CA ILE A 41 -23.28 2.79 19.45
C ILE A 41 -22.23 3.71 18.82
N ALA A 42 -22.59 4.97 18.55
CA ALA A 42 -21.65 5.95 18.00
C ALA A 42 -20.45 6.19 18.95
N GLU A 43 -20.72 6.34 20.25
CA GLU A 43 -19.70 6.52 21.29
C GLU A 43 -18.73 5.31 21.35
N ILE A 44 -19.27 4.09 21.44
CA ILE A 44 -18.45 2.86 21.50
C ILE A 44 -17.64 2.69 20.21
N GLY A 45 -18.25 2.92 19.05
CA GLY A 45 -17.58 2.83 17.75
C GLY A 45 -16.38 3.78 17.66
N GLU A 46 -16.50 4.98 18.23
CA GLU A 46 -15.41 5.94 18.29
C GLU A 46 -14.26 5.47 19.19
N TYR A 47 -14.54 4.87 20.35
CA TYR A 47 -13.49 4.26 21.20
C TYR A 47 -12.77 3.11 20.48
N ILE A 48 -13.51 2.24 19.77
CA ILE A 48 -12.92 1.16 18.98
C ILE A 48 -12.00 1.73 17.89
N ARG A 49 -12.47 2.76 17.16
CA ARG A 49 -11.69 3.43 16.12
C ARG A 49 -10.42 4.05 16.68
N GLN A 50 -10.47 4.67 17.87
CA GLN A 50 -9.30 5.24 18.53
C GLN A 50 -8.31 4.16 18.96
N GLY A 51 -8.80 3.05 19.52
CA GLY A 51 -7.98 1.89 19.89
C GLY A 51 -7.26 1.29 18.68
N ALA A 52 -8.01 1.01 17.60
CA ALA A 52 -7.46 0.48 16.35
C ALA A 52 -6.40 1.42 15.75
N ASN A 53 -6.67 2.72 15.70
CA ASN A 53 -5.70 3.71 15.20
C ASN A 53 -4.43 3.76 16.07
N THR A 54 -4.55 3.58 17.38
CA THR A 54 -3.40 3.56 18.29
C THR A 54 -2.54 2.32 18.06
N PHE A 55 -3.18 1.15 17.89
CA PHE A 55 -2.51 -0.10 17.55
C PHE A 55 -1.77 0.01 16.21
N LEU A 56 -2.45 0.42 15.13
CA LEU A 56 -1.87 0.55 13.80
C LEU A 56 -0.68 1.53 13.77
N LYS A 57 -0.77 2.66 14.50
CA LYS A 57 0.36 3.60 14.63
C LYS A 57 1.59 2.94 15.24
N ARG A 58 1.41 2.11 16.28
CA ARG A 58 2.52 1.40 16.95
C ARG A 58 3.11 0.33 16.05
N GLU A 59 2.26 -0.47 15.41
CA GLU A 59 2.68 -1.50 14.46
C GLU A 59 3.46 -0.89 13.28
N TYR A 60 2.94 0.19 12.68
CA TYR A 60 3.57 0.83 11.52
C TYR A 60 4.90 1.47 11.86
N LEU A 61 5.11 1.92 13.11
CA LEU A 61 6.42 2.38 13.57
C LEU A 61 7.45 1.23 13.57
N VAL A 62 7.04 0.04 14.00
CA VAL A 62 7.91 -1.15 13.99
C VAL A 62 8.16 -1.59 12.56
N LEU A 63 7.13 -1.66 11.72
CA LEU A 63 7.25 -2.00 10.30
C LEU A 63 8.13 -1.00 9.55
N ALA A 64 8.04 0.30 9.82
CA ALA A 64 8.90 1.30 9.17
C ALA A 64 10.39 1.05 9.47
N ARG A 65 10.73 0.67 10.71
CA ARG A 65 12.11 0.30 11.09
C ARG A 65 12.55 -0.97 10.38
N PHE A 66 11.69 -1.97 10.32
CA PHE A 66 11.95 -3.22 9.60
C PHE A 66 12.20 -2.95 8.10
N THR A 67 11.30 -2.20 7.45
CA THR A 67 11.40 -1.80 6.05
C THR A 67 12.69 -1.04 5.77
N ALA A 68 13.13 -0.15 6.66
CA ALA A 68 14.41 0.54 6.50
C ALA A 68 15.62 -0.42 6.50
N ILE A 69 15.63 -1.38 7.43
CA ILE A 69 16.68 -2.41 7.49
C ILE A 69 16.68 -3.25 6.22
N ILE A 70 15.52 -3.72 5.78
CA ILE A 70 15.39 -4.52 4.55
C ILE A 70 15.81 -3.71 3.32
N ALA A 71 15.48 -2.42 3.23
CA ALA A 71 15.90 -1.57 2.12
C ALA A 71 17.43 -1.47 2.03
N VAL A 72 18.13 -1.33 3.18
CA VAL A 72 19.60 -1.34 3.23
C VAL A 72 20.13 -2.69 2.75
N LEU A 73 19.56 -3.80 3.23
CA LEU A 73 19.96 -5.14 2.79
C LEU A 73 19.71 -5.36 1.29
N ILE A 74 18.61 -4.86 0.74
CA ILE A 74 18.33 -4.90 -0.70
C ILE A 74 19.43 -4.15 -1.45
N VAL A 75 19.77 -2.93 -1.05
CA VAL A 75 20.85 -2.17 -1.71
C VAL A 75 22.17 -2.92 -1.68
N ILE A 76 22.52 -3.55 -0.55
CA ILE A 76 23.81 -4.23 -0.38
C ILE A 76 23.88 -5.55 -1.17
N PHE A 77 22.82 -6.36 -1.14
CA PHE A 77 22.86 -7.75 -1.58
C PHE A 77 22.08 -8.05 -2.87
N LEU A 78 21.10 -7.24 -3.25
CA LEU A 78 20.14 -7.56 -4.32
C LEU A 78 20.08 -6.52 -5.44
N PRO A 79 19.87 -6.94 -6.71
CA PRO A 79 19.78 -8.32 -7.19
C PRO A 79 21.11 -9.09 -7.14
N LYS A 80 22.24 -8.39 -7.05
CA LYS A 80 23.55 -8.97 -6.78
C LYS A 80 24.30 -8.09 -5.78
N PRO A 81 25.29 -8.64 -5.06
CA PRO A 81 26.06 -7.85 -4.11
C PRO A 81 26.79 -6.69 -4.76
N ILE A 82 26.85 -5.53 -4.10
CA ILE A 82 27.45 -4.30 -4.67
C ILE A 82 28.93 -4.45 -5.07
N TRP A 83 29.64 -5.39 -4.46
CA TRP A 83 31.04 -5.69 -4.77
C TRP A 83 31.20 -6.67 -5.95
N SER A 84 30.12 -7.17 -6.56
CA SER A 84 30.19 -8.10 -7.69
C SER A 84 30.45 -7.40 -9.04
N GLY A 85 30.78 -6.10 -9.04
CA GLY A 85 31.02 -5.30 -10.26
C GLY A 85 29.80 -5.11 -11.17
N HIS A 86 28.61 -5.48 -10.71
CA HIS A 86 27.35 -5.28 -11.43
C HIS A 86 26.76 -3.91 -11.05
N GLY A 87 26.15 -3.21 -12.01
CA GLY A 87 25.74 -1.81 -11.86
C GLY A 87 24.90 -1.53 -10.60
N PHE A 88 25.39 -0.61 -9.78
CA PHE A 88 24.75 -0.12 -8.54
C PHE A 88 23.33 0.44 -8.75
N SER A 89 23.02 0.89 -9.98
CA SER A 89 21.71 1.41 -10.37
C SER A 89 20.57 0.40 -10.22
N ASN A 90 20.84 -0.90 -10.44
CA ASN A 90 19.81 -1.93 -10.35
C ASN A 90 19.40 -2.20 -8.89
N ASN A 91 20.37 -2.17 -7.98
CA ASN A 91 20.15 -2.34 -6.54
C ASN A 91 19.31 -1.18 -5.99
N ILE A 92 19.63 0.06 -6.40
CA ILE A 92 18.84 1.24 -6.02
C ILE A 92 17.42 1.13 -6.58
N THR A 93 17.26 0.82 -7.87
CA THR A 93 15.93 0.72 -8.50
C THR A 93 15.06 -0.31 -7.77
N MET A 94 15.64 -1.45 -7.38
CA MET A 94 14.93 -2.46 -6.61
C MET A 94 14.55 -1.97 -5.21
N ALA A 95 15.45 -1.30 -4.49
CA ALA A 95 15.17 -0.74 -3.17
C ALA A 95 14.06 0.33 -3.22
N VAL A 96 14.10 1.21 -4.22
CA VAL A 96 13.05 2.24 -4.44
C VAL A 96 11.72 1.57 -4.75
N SER A 97 11.70 0.54 -5.60
CA SER A 97 10.48 -0.20 -5.94
C SER A 97 9.88 -0.90 -4.70
N TYR A 98 10.74 -1.48 -3.86
CA TYR A 98 10.35 -2.06 -2.58
C TYR A 98 9.74 -1.02 -1.65
N ILE A 99 10.42 0.11 -1.42
CA ILE A 99 9.90 1.20 -0.57
C ILE A 99 8.55 1.69 -1.10
N PHE A 100 8.45 1.93 -2.41
CA PHE A 100 7.20 2.38 -3.02
C PHE A 100 6.05 1.38 -2.77
N GLY A 101 6.29 0.09 -2.99
CA GLY A 101 5.31 -0.97 -2.70
C GLY A 101 4.92 -1.03 -1.22
N THR A 102 5.89 -0.92 -0.29
CA THR A 102 5.61 -0.94 1.15
C THR A 102 4.78 0.25 1.61
N VAL A 103 5.01 1.45 1.04
CA VAL A 103 4.21 2.64 1.32
C VAL A 103 2.79 2.47 0.80
N LEU A 104 2.61 1.98 -0.42
CA LEU A 104 1.27 1.70 -0.96
C LEU A 104 0.51 0.65 -0.12
N SER A 105 1.21 -0.40 0.34
CA SER A 105 0.62 -1.41 1.24
C SER A 105 0.21 -0.81 2.58
N ALA A 106 1.02 0.07 3.17
CA ALA A 106 0.67 0.76 4.41
C ALA A 106 -0.52 1.73 4.22
N LEU A 107 -0.61 2.40 3.07
CA LEU A 107 -1.77 3.25 2.74
C LEU A 107 -3.05 2.44 2.55
N ALA A 108 -2.97 1.21 2.04
CA ALA A 108 -4.14 0.35 1.89
C ALA A 108 -4.70 -0.15 3.24
N GLY A 109 -3.84 -0.30 4.26
CA GLY A 109 -4.24 -0.78 5.58
C GLY A 109 -4.70 0.30 6.57
N LYS A 110 -4.57 1.58 6.22
CA LYS A 110 -4.87 2.72 7.09
C LYS A 110 -6.08 3.52 6.61
#